data_AF-A0AAD6ZJ96-F1
#
_entry.id   AF-A0AAD6ZJ96-F1
#
_cell.length_a   1.000
_cell.length_b   1.000
_cell.length_c   1.000
_cell.angle_alpha   90.00
_cell.angle_beta   90.00
_cell.angle_gamma   90.00
#
_symmetry.space_group_name_H-M   'P 1'
#
loop_
_entity.id
_entity.type
_entity.pdbx_description
1 polymer ?
#
loop_
_entity_poly.entity_id
_entity_poly.type
_entity_poly.pdbx_seq_one_letter_code
_entity_poly.pdbx_strand_id
1 'polypeptide(L)'
;MSQLIDVHGAHAYVPAGPGDFRGPCPALNSMANHNYIPHNGIVTWEQILNGSLACFGAGPAFDALAIALGMYGANLLAPPDFPLSIGEMPPAGIVGGILAPPSGLTNTHNQFEVDASVTRCDLYECGDAHTVQVPLLQNVLDMYTADPDPAHKEAIMETQHANRINHSIANNPYFFFGPIELVIGSGAPLLIPALFANHSAEFPDGYISTDALMSIYGGHRYPNGTLYWTRGTERIPENFYRNPGWDAEDFVPYFVDMWTKYPQTFIMGGNTGTVNSFVPLDVANFTNGVYNAEMLLQGNNLACFLYQTTQLLVPSQLATAELFVQVVLGLISSIGFNIAQLACPQLEAVKLEQLDQYPGWVRSKKSM
;
A
#
# COMPACT_ATOMS: atom_id res chain seq x y z
N MET A 1 -5.96 -21.41 -14.51
CA MET A 1 -6.46 -20.34 -15.40
C MET A 1 -5.30 -19.83 -16.25
N SER A 2 -5.57 -19.17 -17.38
CA SER A 2 -4.51 -18.47 -18.13
C SER A 2 -3.88 -17.39 -17.23
N GLN A 3 -2.55 -17.27 -17.26
CA GLN A 3 -1.81 -16.15 -16.64
C GLN A 3 -1.77 -14.92 -17.54
N LEU A 4 -1.92 -15.08 -18.86
CA LEU A 4 -1.98 -13.94 -19.78
C LEU A 4 -3.23 -13.11 -19.47
N ILE A 5 -3.02 -11.80 -19.28
CA ILE A 5 -4.07 -10.82 -19.02
C ILE A 5 -4.66 -10.33 -20.33
N ASP A 6 -5.99 -10.29 -20.41
CA ASP A 6 -6.68 -9.73 -21.57
C ASP A 6 -6.74 -8.21 -21.45
N VAL A 7 -6.16 -7.50 -22.42
CA VAL A 7 -6.18 -6.03 -22.52
C VAL A 7 -6.93 -5.57 -23.78
N HIS A 8 -7.75 -6.45 -24.35
CA HIS A 8 -8.54 -6.21 -25.55
C HIS A 8 -10.04 -6.35 -25.27
N GLY A 9 -10.88 -6.07 -26.28
CA GLY A 9 -12.33 -6.29 -26.20
C GLY A 9 -12.97 -5.52 -25.04
N ALA A 10 -13.57 -6.25 -24.09
CA ALA A 10 -14.17 -5.66 -22.89
C ALA A 10 -13.12 -4.97 -21.98
N HIS A 11 -11.86 -5.41 -22.07
CA HIS A 11 -10.72 -4.88 -21.32
C HIS A 11 -9.81 -3.99 -22.17
N ALA A 12 -10.30 -3.50 -23.31
CA ALA A 12 -9.58 -2.54 -24.13
C ALA A 12 -9.25 -1.27 -23.33
N TYR A 13 -8.00 -0.83 -23.44
CA TYR A 13 -7.51 0.37 -22.75
C TYR A 13 -8.30 1.62 -23.13
N VAL A 14 -8.73 2.36 -22.11
CA VAL A 14 -9.27 3.72 -22.21
C VAL A 14 -8.61 4.56 -21.13
N PRO A 15 -7.98 5.72 -21.43
CA PRO A 15 -7.46 6.61 -20.40
C PRO A 15 -8.60 7.27 -19.62
N ALA A 16 -8.37 7.60 -18.37
CA ALA A 16 -9.37 8.29 -17.54
C ALA A 16 -9.76 9.64 -18.14
N GLY A 17 -11.05 9.90 -18.23
CA GLY A 17 -11.63 11.15 -18.73
C GLY A 17 -12.14 12.07 -17.61
N PRO A 18 -12.80 13.17 -17.99
CA PRO A 18 -13.44 14.06 -17.02
C PRO A 18 -14.49 13.34 -16.19
N GLY A 19 -14.32 13.32 -14.86
CA GLY A 19 -15.24 12.66 -13.93
C GLY A 19 -14.83 11.24 -13.52
N ASP A 20 -13.73 10.71 -14.07
CA ASP A 20 -13.16 9.44 -13.65
C ASP A 20 -12.12 9.66 -12.53
N PHE A 21 -12.26 8.93 -11.43
CA PHE A 21 -11.40 9.07 -10.25
C PHE A 21 -10.18 8.16 -10.34
N ARG A 22 -9.00 8.73 -10.11
CA ARG A 22 -7.70 8.03 -10.07
C ARG A 22 -6.87 8.59 -8.93
N GLY A 23 -6.19 7.71 -8.19
CA GLY A 23 -5.50 8.08 -6.95
C GLY A 23 -4.06 7.58 -6.88
N PRO A 24 -3.54 7.35 -5.66
CA PRO A 24 -2.13 7.01 -5.46
C PRO A 24 -1.77 5.59 -5.92
N CYS A 25 -2.75 4.68 -6.05
CA CYS A 25 -2.51 3.28 -6.39
C CYS A 25 -2.48 3.05 -7.92
N PRO A 26 -1.31 2.76 -8.52
CA PRO A 26 -1.21 2.50 -9.97
C PRO A 26 -1.95 1.23 -10.39
N ALA A 27 -2.02 0.20 -9.54
CA ALA A 27 -2.77 -1.02 -9.83
C ALA A 27 -4.26 -0.73 -10.02
N LEU A 28 -4.91 -0.06 -9.05
CA LEU A 28 -6.32 0.34 -9.18
C LEU A 28 -6.56 1.25 -10.40
N ASN A 29 -5.66 2.20 -10.64
CA ASN A 29 -5.79 3.13 -11.77
C ASN A 29 -5.77 2.40 -13.13
N SER A 30 -4.81 1.49 -13.31
CA SER A 30 -4.69 0.68 -14.53
C SER A 30 -5.86 -0.30 -14.70
N MET A 31 -6.33 -0.94 -13.62
CA MET A 31 -7.52 -1.81 -13.67
C MET A 31 -8.77 -1.05 -14.12
N ALA A 32 -8.98 0.17 -13.62
CA ALA A 32 -10.10 1.00 -14.03
C ALA A 32 -9.97 1.43 -15.51
N ASN A 33 -8.76 1.77 -15.97
CA ASN A 33 -8.48 2.07 -17.38
C ASN A 33 -8.69 0.87 -18.33
N HIS A 34 -8.75 -0.35 -17.80
CA HIS A 34 -9.01 -1.59 -18.53
C HIS A 34 -10.35 -2.25 -18.15
N ASN A 35 -11.26 -1.52 -17.50
CA ASN A 35 -12.61 -2.01 -17.13
C ASN A 35 -12.63 -3.31 -16.29
N TYR A 36 -11.53 -3.68 -15.62
CA TYR A 36 -11.52 -4.78 -14.65
C TYR A 36 -12.21 -4.40 -13.34
N ILE A 37 -12.23 -3.10 -13.07
CA ILE A 37 -13.10 -2.44 -12.10
C ILE A 37 -13.84 -1.31 -12.83
N PRO A 38 -14.94 -0.76 -12.27
CA PRO A 38 -15.66 0.37 -12.88
C PRO A 38 -14.72 1.49 -13.35
N HIS A 39 -14.86 1.88 -14.62
CA HIS A 39 -13.97 2.86 -15.27
C HIS A 39 -13.94 4.21 -14.55
N ASN A 40 -15.06 4.61 -13.96
CA ASN A 40 -15.19 5.84 -13.19
C ASN A 40 -14.37 5.84 -11.90
N GLY A 41 -13.79 4.71 -11.47
CA GLY A 41 -13.00 4.61 -10.25
C GLY A 41 -13.82 4.61 -8.96
N ILE A 42 -15.13 4.37 -9.05
CA ILE A 42 -16.02 4.16 -7.91
C ILE A 42 -16.33 2.67 -7.81
N VAL A 43 -15.84 2.02 -6.76
CA VAL A 43 -15.74 0.56 -6.70
C VAL A 43 -16.31 -0.01 -5.40
N THR A 44 -16.81 -1.25 -5.46
CA THR A 44 -17.16 -2.05 -4.27
C THR A 44 -16.03 -3.02 -3.93
N TRP A 45 -16.12 -3.67 -2.76
CA TRP A 45 -15.15 -4.67 -2.32
C TRP A 45 -15.03 -5.83 -3.29
N GLU A 46 -16.17 -6.37 -3.72
CA GLU A 46 -16.23 -7.51 -4.65
C GLU A 46 -15.59 -7.16 -6.00
N GLN A 47 -15.76 -5.92 -6.47
CA GLN A 47 -15.14 -5.48 -7.71
C GLN A 47 -13.62 -5.40 -7.58
N ILE A 48 -13.09 -4.90 -6.45
CA ILE A 48 -11.65 -4.89 -6.21
C ILE A 48 -11.10 -6.32 -6.16
N LEU A 49 -11.71 -7.21 -5.37
CA LEU A 49 -11.28 -8.61 -5.24
C LEU A 49 -11.23 -9.32 -6.60
N ASN A 50 -12.30 -9.22 -7.38
CA ASN A 50 -12.37 -9.88 -8.67
C ASN A 50 -11.40 -9.26 -9.69
N GLY A 51 -11.30 -7.93 -9.72
CA GLY A 51 -10.44 -7.21 -10.66
C GLY A 51 -8.96 -7.43 -10.38
N SER A 52 -8.56 -7.34 -9.10
CA SER A 52 -7.18 -7.49 -8.63
C SER A 52 -6.67 -8.91 -8.85
N LEU A 53 -7.45 -9.93 -8.48
CA LEU A 53 -7.17 -11.31 -8.82
C LEU A 53 -7.06 -11.50 -10.33
N ALA A 54 -8.01 -10.97 -11.13
CA ALA A 54 -8.01 -11.13 -12.58
C ALA A 54 -6.79 -10.49 -13.26
N CYS A 55 -6.39 -9.28 -12.86
CA CYS A 55 -5.29 -8.52 -13.48
C CYS A 55 -3.90 -8.89 -12.98
N PHE A 56 -3.75 -9.00 -11.67
CA PHE A 56 -2.44 -9.06 -11.03
C PHE A 56 -2.22 -10.37 -10.28
N GLY A 57 -3.25 -11.20 -10.17
CA GLY A 57 -3.15 -12.48 -9.46
C GLY A 57 -3.03 -12.31 -7.95
N ALA A 58 -3.43 -11.14 -7.44
CA ALA A 58 -3.45 -10.87 -6.02
C ALA A 58 -4.49 -11.77 -5.34
N GLY A 59 -4.04 -12.47 -4.30
CA GLY A 59 -4.86 -13.40 -3.57
C GLY A 59 -5.92 -12.72 -2.68
N PRO A 60 -6.99 -13.46 -2.36
CA PRO A 60 -8.11 -12.92 -1.60
C PRO A 60 -7.73 -12.46 -0.19
N ALA A 61 -6.69 -13.03 0.41
CA ALA A 61 -6.29 -12.66 1.76
C ALA A 61 -5.64 -11.26 1.75
N PHE A 62 -4.69 -11.02 0.85
CA PHE A 62 -4.10 -9.70 0.64
C PHE A 62 -5.15 -8.65 0.30
N ASP A 63 -5.99 -8.91 -0.71
CA ASP A 63 -6.97 -7.92 -1.15
C ASP A 63 -7.93 -7.55 -0.01
N ALA A 64 -8.35 -8.52 0.79
CA ALA A 64 -9.23 -8.27 1.92
C ALA A 64 -8.55 -7.43 3.02
N LEU A 65 -7.25 -7.63 3.27
CA LEU A 65 -6.45 -6.76 4.14
C LEU A 65 -6.35 -5.33 3.57
N ALA A 66 -5.97 -5.19 2.29
CA ALA A 66 -5.80 -3.90 1.62
C ALA A 66 -7.12 -3.10 1.56
N ILE A 67 -8.23 -3.77 1.25
CA ILE A 67 -9.57 -3.17 1.24
C ILE A 67 -9.96 -2.69 2.63
N ALA A 68 -9.75 -3.48 3.66
CA ALA A 68 -10.10 -3.09 5.03
C ALA A 68 -9.31 -1.87 5.50
N LEU A 69 -8.00 -1.81 5.21
CA LEU A 69 -7.17 -0.64 5.50
C LEU A 69 -7.59 0.58 4.67
N GLY A 70 -7.93 0.39 3.39
CA GLY A 70 -8.40 1.48 2.52
C GLY A 70 -9.74 2.05 2.96
N MET A 71 -10.67 1.20 3.39
CA MET A 71 -11.96 1.59 3.96
C MET A 71 -11.80 2.37 5.26
N TYR A 72 -10.94 1.88 6.16
CA TYR A 72 -10.60 2.57 7.39
C TYR A 72 -10.03 3.96 7.08
N GLY A 73 -9.02 4.04 6.20
CA GLY A 73 -8.41 5.31 5.84
C GLY A 73 -9.33 6.26 5.09
N ALA A 74 -10.32 5.76 4.34
CA ALA A 74 -11.33 6.59 3.70
C ALA A 74 -12.42 7.10 4.67
N ASN A 75 -12.24 6.89 5.98
CA ASN A 75 -13.22 7.12 7.05
C ASN A 75 -14.58 6.48 6.74
N LEU A 76 -14.55 5.33 6.07
CA LEU A 76 -15.75 4.71 5.54
C LEU A 76 -16.28 3.66 6.51
N LEU A 77 -17.12 4.11 7.45
CA LEU A 77 -17.89 3.27 8.37
C LEU A 77 -19.11 2.62 7.68
N ALA A 78 -18.91 1.92 6.56
CA ALA A 78 -20.00 1.40 5.73
C ALA A 78 -19.84 -0.10 5.38
N PRO A 79 -20.92 -0.78 5.00
CA PRO A 79 -20.86 -2.20 4.62
C PRO A 79 -20.04 -2.42 3.32
N PRO A 80 -19.61 -3.67 3.04
CA PRO A 80 -18.74 -4.00 1.89
C PRO A 80 -19.27 -3.63 0.48
N ASP A 81 -20.58 -3.49 0.34
CA ASP A 81 -21.25 -3.05 -0.89
C ASP A 81 -21.22 -1.52 -1.08
N PHE A 82 -20.71 -0.78 -0.10
CA PHE A 82 -20.61 0.65 -0.18
C PHE A 82 -19.51 1.10 -1.15
N PRO A 83 -19.80 2.04 -2.06
CA PRO A 83 -18.84 2.49 -3.05
C PRO A 83 -17.70 3.33 -2.46
N LEU A 84 -16.47 2.96 -2.78
CA LEU A 84 -15.24 3.67 -2.48
C LEU A 84 -14.68 4.33 -3.75
N SER A 85 -14.21 5.57 -3.63
CA SER A 85 -13.42 6.20 -4.70
C SER A 85 -11.95 5.79 -4.59
N ILE A 86 -11.37 5.26 -5.67
CA ILE A 86 -9.94 4.97 -5.75
C ILE A 86 -9.07 6.23 -5.87
N GLY A 87 -9.69 7.40 -6.03
CA GLY A 87 -9.06 8.70 -6.20
C GLY A 87 -9.51 9.74 -5.18
N GLU A 88 -9.98 10.90 -5.65
CA GLU A 88 -10.50 11.98 -4.83
C GLU A 88 -11.88 11.71 -4.27
N MET A 89 -12.26 12.53 -3.28
CA MET A 89 -13.61 12.59 -2.75
C MET A 89 -14.60 12.89 -3.89
N PRO A 90 -15.56 12.00 -4.16
CA PRO A 90 -16.53 12.24 -5.21
C PRO A 90 -17.53 13.34 -4.77
N PRO A 91 -18.03 14.18 -5.71
CA PRO A 91 -19.08 15.15 -5.42
C PRO A 91 -20.30 14.53 -4.72
N ALA A 92 -20.95 15.32 -3.86
CA ALA A 92 -22.16 14.92 -3.15
C ALA A 92 -23.24 14.40 -4.12
N GLY A 93 -23.79 13.22 -3.82
CA GLY A 93 -24.82 12.56 -4.65
C GLY A 93 -24.32 11.42 -5.53
N ILE A 94 -23.00 11.31 -5.79
CA ILE A 94 -22.42 10.14 -6.49
C ILE A 94 -22.36 8.92 -5.56
N VAL A 95 -22.05 9.15 -4.28
CA VAL A 95 -21.93 8.12 -3.23
C VAL A 95 -23.11 8.21 -2.24
N GLY A 96 -24.33 8.27 -2.78
CA GLY A 96 -25.58 8.01 -2.06
C GLY A 96 -25.79 8.76 -0.75
N GLY A 97 -26.00 10.09 -0.78
CA GLY A 97 -26.72 10.86 0.27
C GLY A 97 -26.22 10.81 1.72
N ILE A 98 -25.07 10.21 2.02
CA ILE A 98 -24.55 10.10 3.39
C ILE A 98 -24.10 11.47 3.91
N LEU A 99 -24.31 11.69 5.21
CA LEU A 99 -23.94 12.89 5.97
C LEU A 99 -22.43 13.22 5.93
N ALA A 100 -21.58 12.27 5.54
CA ALA A 100 -20.16 12.43 5.24
C ALA A 100 -19.76 11.44 4.12
N PRO A 101 -19.52 11.89 2.87
CA PRO A 101 -19.04 11.02 1.80
C PRO A 101 -17.64 10.48 2.11
N PRO A 102 -17.26 9.28 1.66
CA PRO A 102 -15.90 8.76 1.82
C PRO A 102 -14.89 9.72 1.19
N SER A 103 -13.77 9.92 1.86
CA SER A 103 -12.76 10.92 1.47
C SER A 103 -12.04 10.57 0.15
N GLY A 104 -12.15 9.32 -0.31
CA GLY A 104 -11.38 8.75 -1.41
C GLY A 104 -9.92 8.51 -1.01
N LEU A 105 -9.24 7.59 -1.69
CA LEU A 105 -7.88 7.17 -1.29
C LEU A 105 -6.85 8.31 -1.25
N THR A 106 -7.06 9.40 -1.99
CA THR A 106 -6.15 10.57 -1.99
C THR A 106 -6.18 11.39 -0.69
N ASN A 107 -7.21 11.24 0.15
CA ASN A 107 -7.39 12.01 1.38
C ASN A 107 -7.31 11.10 2.63
N THR A 108 -6.37 10.15 2.62
CA THR A 108 -6.23 9.10 3.65
C THR A 108 -4.86 9.14 4.34
N HIS A 109 -4.21 10.31 4.35
CA HIS A 109 -2.84 10.48 4.83
C HIS A 109 -2.66 10.04 6.30
N ASN A 110 -1.65 9.20 6.56
CA ASN A 110 -1.38 8.48 7.81
C ASN A 110 -2.58 7.64 8.31
N GLN A 111 -3.35 7.10 7.37
CA GLN A 111 -4.43 6.13 7.63
C GLN A 111 -4.42 5.00 6.60
N PHE A 112 -4.19 5.33 5.33
CA PHE A 112 -3.93 4.39 4.25
C PHE A 112 -2.86 4.91 3.28
N GLU A 113 -2.96 6.17 2.83
CA GLU A 113 -1.84 6.86 2.18
C GLU A 113 -0.78 7.20 3.23
N VAL A 114 0.49 6.96 2.92
CA VAL A 114 1.59 7.05 3.89
C VAL A 114 2.83 7.70 3.26
N ASP A 115 3.60 8.39 4.11
CA ASP A 115 4.91 8.94 3.77
C ASP A 115 5.89 7.86 3.26
N ALA A 116 6.98 8.29 2.64
CA ALA A 116 8.03 7.43 2.08
C ALA A 116 7.55 6.53 0.92
N SER A 117 6.52 6.96 0.21
CA SER A 117 6.04 6.31 -1.02
C SER A 117 7.13 6.17 -2.07
N VAL A 118 7.09 5.07 -2.84
CA VAL A 118 8.13 4.72 -3.84
C VAL A 118 8.25 5.77 -4.95
N THR A 119 7.12 6.25 -5.46
CA THR A 119 7.05 7.18 -6.61
C THR A 119 6.23 8.45 -6.35
N ARG A 120 5.69 8.64 -5.13
CA ARG A 120 4.92 9.81 -4.72
C ARG A 120 5.69 10.59 -3.66
N CYS A 121 5.41 11.88 -3.56
CA CYS A 121 5.98 12.73 -2.51
C CYS A 121 5.20 12.58 -1.21
N ASP A 122 5.83 12.89 -0.08
CA ASP A 122 5.16 12.99 1.21
C ASP A 122 4.20 14.18 1.22
N LEU A 123 3.01 14.01 1.82
CA LEU A 123 1.97 15.06 1.80
C LEU A 123 2.48 16.37 2.40
N TYR A 124 3.18 16.31 3.54
CA TYR A 124 3.64 17.51 4.22
C TYR A 124 4.93 18.10 3.65
N GLU A 125 5.59 17.40 2.72
CA GLU A 125 6.72 17.92 1.94
C GLU A 125 6.21 18.67 0.70
N CYS A 126 5.31 18.07 -0.07
CA CYS A 126 4.91 18.59 -1.38
C CYS A 126 3.50 19.18 -1.45
N GLY A 127 2.63 18.91 -0.47
CA GLY A 127 1.20 19.24 -0.54
C GLY A 127 0.38 18.34 -1.47
N ASP A 128 1.00 17.30 -2.03
CA ASP A 128 0.40 16.31 -2.93
C ASP A 128 1.09 14.96 -2.76
N ALA A 129 0.33 13.97 -2.29
CA ALA A 129 0.80 12.61 -2.04
C ALA A 129 0.28 11.55 -3.02
N HIS A 130 -0.35 11.96 -4.13
CA HIS A 130 -0.93 11.03 -5.11
C HIS A 130 -0.34 11.18 -6.51
N THR A 131 0.16 12.36 -6.87
CA THR A 131 0.83 12.59 -8.15
C THR A 131 2.20 11.90 -8.21
N VAL A 132 2.45 11.16 -9.30
CA VAL A 132 3.77 10.57 -9.56
C VAL A 132 4.81 11.67 -9.70
N GLN A 133 5.87 11.56 -8.90
CA GLN A 133 7.07 12.38 -9.05
C GLN A 133 7.96 11.73 -10.10
N VAL A 134 8.08 12.38 -11.27
CA VAL A 134 8.91 11.91 -12.38
C VAL A 134 10.34 11.55 -11.95
N PRO A 135 11.03 12.32 -11.09
CA PRO A 135 12.35 11.93 -10.60
C PRO A 135 12.38 10.63 -9.79
N LEU A 136 11.34 10.36 -8.97
CA LEU A 136 11.25 9.12 -8.20
C LEU A 136 10.95 7.92 -9.09
N LEU A 137 10.05 8.07 -10.07
CA LEU A 137 9.80 7.03 -11.06
C LEU A 137 11.06 6.75 -11.89
N GLN A 138 11.75 7.80 -12.37
CA GLN A 138 13.00 7.64 -13.11
C GLN A 138 14.04 6.87 -12.29
N ASN A 139 14.21 7.21 -11.01
CA ASN A 139 15.13 6.51 -10.12
C ASN A 139 14.82 5.01 -10.01
N VAL A 140 13.55 4.62 -9.85
CA VAL A 140 13.15 3.21 -9.83
C VAL A 140 13.48 2.50 -11.15
N LEU A 141 13.18 3.14 -12.28
CA LEU A 141 13.51 2.59 -13.60
C LEU A 141 15.02 2.44 -13.79
N ASP A 142 15.82 3.39 -13.31
CA ASP A 142 17.28 3.35 -13.38
C ASP A 142 17.85 2.22 -12.51
N MET A 143 17.28 2.00 -11.32
CA MET A 143 17.71 0.89 -10.45
C MET A 143 17.49 -0.48 -11.11
N TYR A 144 16.32 -0.70 -11.72
CA TYR A 144 16.04 -1.94 -12.48
C TYR A 144 16.85 -2.06 -13.78
N THR A 145 17.21 -0.93 -14.40
CA THR A 145 18.07 -0.94 -15.58
C THR A 145 19.52 -1.29 -15.22
N ALA A 146 19.99 -0.81 -14.06
CA ALA A 146 21.33 -1.07 -13.56
C ALA A 146 21.52 -2.51 -13.08
N ASP A 147 20.46 -3.14 -12.56
CA ASP A 147 20.45 -4.52 -12.09
C ASP A 147 19.24 -5.28 -12.68
N PRO A 148 19.38 -5.83 -13.91
CA PRO A 148 18.28 -6.47 -14.62
C PRO A 148 18.06 -7.93 -14.20
N ASP A 149 18.81 -8.46 -13.24
CA ASP A 149 18.66 -9.84 -12.79
C ASP A 149 17.29 -10.04 -12.12
N PRO A 150 16.41 -10.92 -12.64
CA PRO A 150 15.11 -11.20 -12.04
C PRO A 150 15.18 -11.64 -10.56
N ALA A 151 16.32 -12.20 -10.12
CA ALA A 151 16.54 -12.63 -8.74
C ALA A 151 16.75 -11.47 -7.75
N HIS A 152 17.03 -10.25 -8.24
CA HIS A 152 17.29 -9.08 -7.39
C HIS A 152 16.08 -8.14 -7.28
N LYS A 153 14.96 -8.44 -7.93
CA LYS A 153 13.85 -7.49 -8.09
C LYS A 153 13.22 -7.01 -6.77
N GLU A 154 13.18 -7.88 -5.75
CA GLU A 154 12.74 -7.55 -4.39
C GLU A 154 13.77 -6.69 -3.66
N ALA A 155 15.05 -7.06 -3.72
CA ALA A 155 16.15 -6.35 -3.07
C ALA A 155 16.29 -4.89 -3.58
N ILE A 156 15.97 -4.66 -4.85
CA ILE A 156 15.92 -3.31 -5.44
C ILE A 156 14.84 -2.45 -4.74
N MET A 157 13.65 -3.01 -4.47
CA MET A 157 12.58 -2.27 -3.77
C MET A 157 12.84 -2.12 -2.27
N GLU A 158 13.49 -3.08 -1.63
CA GLU A 158 13.96 -2.94 -0.25
C GLU A 158 14.95 -1.76 -0.13
N THR A 159 15.90 -1.67 -1.06
CA THR A 159 16.86 -0.56 -1.14
C THR A 159 16.12 0.76 -1.35
N GLN A 160 15.16 0.79 -2.27
CA GLN A 160 14.40 2.01 -2.55
C GLN A 160 13.55 2.43 -1.34
N HIS A 161 12.91 1.49 -0.64
CA HIS A 161 12.16 1.78 0.57
C HIS A 161 13.07 2.43 1.63
N ALA A 162 14.26 1.87 1.87
CA ALA A 162 15.23 2.46 2.79
C ALA A 162 15.66 3.88 2.38
N ASN A 163 15.86 4.11 1.08
CA ASN A 163 16.16 5.45 0.55
C ASN A 163 15.00 6.44 0.80
N ARG A 164 13.75 6.01 0.60
CA ARG A 164 12.57 6.85 0.82
C ARG A 164 12.38 7.19 2.30
N ILE A 165 12.53 6.23 3.21
CA ILE A 165 12.47 6.48 4.66
C ILE A 165 13.55 7.50 5.07
N ASN A 166 14.79 7.30 4.63
CA ASN A 166 15.88 8.25 4.93
C ASN A 166 15.61 9.65 4.36
N HIS A 167 15.05 9.73 3.15
CA HIS A 167 14.65 11.00 2.54
C HIS A 167 13.58 11.70 3.37
N SER A 168 12.53 10.98 3.79
CA SER A 168 11.44 11.56 4.58
C SER A 168 11.94 12.06 5.94
N ILE A 169 12.84 11.32 6.61
CA ILE A 169 13.51 11.79 7.83
C ILE A 169 14.27 13.10 7.56
N ALA A 170 14.99 13.19 6.44
CA ALA A 170 15.85 14.31 6.13
C ALA A 170 15.13 15.55 5.58
N ASN A 171 13.92 15.42 5.03
CA ASN A 171 13.26 16.48 4.27
C ASN A 171 11.84 16.81 4.74
N ASN A 172 11.15 15.88 5.41
CA ASN A 172 9.78 16.10 5.88
C ASN A 172 9.77 16.30 7.41
N PRO A 173 9.63 17.55 7.93
CA PRO A 173 9.61 17.81 9.38
C PRO A 173 8.39 17.19 10.09
N TYR A 174 7.43 16.68 9.33
CA TYR A 174 6.21 16.02 9.79
C TYR A 174 6.19 14.53 9.43
N PHE A 175 7.32 13.95 9.04
CA PHE A 175 7.41 12.52 8.75
C PHE A 175 6.90 11.70 9.94
N PHE A 176 5.98 10.78 9.68
CA PHE A 176 5.46 9.85 10.67
C PHE A 176 5.39 8.45 10.07
N PHE A 177 5.83 7.46 10.85
CA PHE A 177 5.86 6.06 10.47
C PHE A 177 5.46 5.21 11.68
N GLY A 178 4.16 5.07 11.89
CA GLY A 178 3.58 4.29 12.99
C GLY A 178 3.34 2.82 12.62
N PRO A 179 2.57 2.09 13.45
CA PRO A 179 2.27 0.68 13.20
C PRO A 179 1.54 0.40 11.88
N ILE A 180 0.60 1.26 11.47
CA ILE A 180 -0.13 1.12 10.19
C ILE A 180 0.80 1.46 9.03
N GLU A 181 1.58 2.54 9.15
CA GLU A 181 2.56 2.95 8.14
C GLU A 181 3.65 1.89 7.96
N LEU A 182 4.04 1.19 9.03
CA LEU A 182 4.98 0.07 8.94
C LEU A 182 4.40 -1.12 8.18
N VAL A 183 3.09 -1.37 8.22
CA VAL A 183 2.47 -2.42 7.38
C VAL A 183 2.37 -1.95 5.93
N ILE A 184 1.81 -0.76 5.71
CA ILE A 184 1.48 -0.27 4.36
C ILE A 184 2.74 0.24 3.63
N GLY A 185 3.51 1.12 4.26
CA GLY A 185 4.67 1.78 3.66
C GLY A 185 5.83 0.85 3.39
N SER A 186 6.00 -0.19 4.19
CA SER A 186 6.98 -1.26 3.95
C SER A 186 6.44 -2.39 3.08
N GLY A 187 5.12 -2.62 3.06
CA GLY A 187 4.49 -3.63 2.21
C GLY A 187 4.28 -3.17 0.75
N ALA A 188 3.91 -1.90 0.52
CA ALA A 188 3.66 -1.38 -0.82
C ALA A 188 4.86 -1.50 -1.80
N PRO A 189 6.13 -1.32 -1.37
CA PRO A 189 7.29 -1.61 -2.21
C PRO A 189 7.35 -3.06 -2.73
N LEU A 190 6.94 -4.07 -1.95
CA LEU A 190 6.88 -5.48 -2.39
C LEU A 190 5.86 -5.70 -3.50
N LEU A 191 4.79 -4.91 -3.55
CA LEU A 191 3.75 -5.08 -4.57
C LEU A 191 4.29 -4.86 -5.99
N ILE A 192 5.38 -4.09 -6.15
CA ILE A 192 6.00 -3.87 -7.46
C ILE A 192 6.60 -5.18 -8.02
N PRO A 193 7.57 -5.84 -7.37
CA PRO A 193 8.10 -7.11 -7.84
C PRO A 193 7.08 -8.25 -7.78
N ALA A 194 6.09 -8.19 -6.88
CA ALA A 194 5.07 -9.24 -6.77
C ALA A 194 3.99 -9.18 -7.86
N LEU A 195 3.48 -7.98 -8.16
CA LEU A 195 2.30 -7.77 -9.01
C LEU A 195 2.64 -7.17 -10.36
N PHE A 196 3.73 -6.39 -10.48
CA PHE A 196 4.11 -5.73 -11.74
C PHE A 196 5.24 -6.44 -12.48
N ALA A 197 5.78 -7.53 -11.92
CA ALA A 197 6.66 -8.43 -12.65
C ALA A 197 5.85 -9.28 -13.64
N ASN A 198 6.41 -9.50 -14.83
CA ASN A 198 5.78 -10.30 -15.86
C ASN A 198 6.15 -11.78 -15.69
N HIS A 199 5.19 -12.61 -15.30
CA HIS A 199 5.34 -14.06 -15.04
C HIS A 199 5.14 -14.91 -16.30
N SER A 200 5.81 -14.52 -17.39
CA SER A 200 5.77 -15.27 -18.65
C SER A 200 6.38 -16.67 -18.49
N ALA A 201 6.20 -17.53 -19.49
CA ALA A 201 6.83 -18.86 -19.48
C ALA A 201 8.36 -18.83 -19.43
N GLU A 202 8.98 -17.74 -19.90
CA GLU A 202 10.44 -17.53 -19.84
C GLU A 202 10.89 -17.08 -18.43
N PHE A 203 10.05 -16.32 -17.74
CA PHE A 203 10.33 -15.75 -16.42
C PHE A 203 9.23 -16.13 -15.42
N PRO A 204 9.11 -17.42 -15.03
CA PRO A 204 8.05 -17.87 -14.13
C PRO A 204 8.09 -17.19 -12.77
N ASP A 205 9.27 -16.83 -12.28
CA ASP A 205 9.49 -16.11 -11.02
C ASP A 205 9.32 -14.58 -11.16
N GLY A 206 8.96 -14.11 -12.35
CA GLY A 206 8.66 -12.72 -12.67
C GLY A 206 9.88 -11.91 -13.11
N TYR A 207 9.72 -11.13 -14.19
CA TYR A 207 10.71 -10.15 -14.66
C TYR A 207 10.12 -8.73 -14.68
N ILE A 208 10.84 -7.75 -14.12
CA ILE A 208 10.45 -6.35 -14.17
C ILE A 208 10.96 -5.72 -15.46
N SER A 209 10.07 -5.57 -16.45
CA SER A 209 10.33 -4.71 -17.61
C SER A 209 10.14 -3.25 -17.21
N THR A 210 11.14 -2.41 -17.46
CA THR A 210 11.05 -0.97 -17.18
C THR A 210 9.98 -0.28 -18.04
N ASP A 211 9.73 -0.75 -19.25
CA ASP A 211 8.63 -0.26 -20.09
C ASP A 211 7.26 -0.66 -19.52
N ALA A 212 7.12 -1.91 -19.07
CA ALA A 212 5.91 -2.37 -18.39
C ALA A 212 5.64 -1.57 -17.10
N LEU A 213 6.67 -1.40 -16.28
CA LEU A 213 6.60 -0.66 -15.03
C LEU A 213 6.22 0.80 -15.29
N MET A 214 6.91 1.46 -16.23
CA MET A 214 6.60 2.83 -16.64
C MET A 214 5.14 2.97 -17.10
N SER A 215 4.65 2.02 -17.92
CA SER A 215 3.27 1.99 -18.41
C SER A 215 2.25 1.88 -17.27
N ILE A 216 2.48 0.97 -16.31
CA ILE A 216 1.61 0.77 -15.15
C ILE A 216 1.55 2.02 -14.27
N TYR A 217 2.64 2.78 -14.18
CA TYR A 217 2.67 4.07 -13.48
C TYR A 217 2.14 5.27 -14.28
N GLY A 218 1.73 5.09 -15.55
CA GLY A 218 1.26 6.18 -16.42
C GLY A 218 2.39 7.10 -16.90
N GLY A 219 3.62 6.59 -16.90
CA GLY A 219 4.81 7.25 -17.43
C GLY A 219 4.92 7.09 -18.94
N HIS A 220 5.56 8.07 -19.58
CA HIS A 220 5.75 8.16 -21.02
C HIS A 220 7.11 8.76 -21.32
N ARG A 221 7.66 8.48 -22.51
CA ARG A 221 8.88 9.15 -22.98
C ARG A 221 8.59 10.06 -24.16
N TYR A 222 9.15 11.25 -24.13
CA TYR A 222 9.27 12.08 -25.33
C TYR A 222 10.26 11.43 -26.32
N PRO A 223 10.27 11.81 -27.61
CA PRO A 223 11.21 11.28 -28.60
C PRO A 223 12.70 11.47 -28.23
N ASN A 224 13.02 12.44 -27.37
CA ASN A 224 14.37 12.68 -26.87
C ASN A 224 14.74 11.79 -25.65
N GLY A 225 13.85 10.89 -25.23
CA GLY A 225 14.05 9.97 -24.10
C GLY A 225 13.64 10.52 -22.73
N THR A 226 13.31 11.82 -22.62
CA THR A 226 12.89 12.43 -21.35
C THR A 226 11.58 11.82 -20.86
N LEU A 227 11.59 11.29 -19.64
CA LEU A 227 10.40 10.77 -18.96
C LEU A 227 9.46 11.92 -18.60
N TYR A 228 8.16 11.72 -18.80
CA TYR A 228 7.08 12.55 -18.27
C TYR A 228 5.95 11.65 -17.79
N TRP A 229 5.05 12.20 -16.99
CA TRP A 229 3.91 11.48 -16.44
C TRP A 229 2.62 12.18 -16.82
N THR A 230 1.58 11.40 -17.09
CA THR A 230 0.24 11.92 -17.38
C THR A 230 -0.78 11.24 -16.48
N ARG A 231 -1.52 12.02 -15.70
CA ARG A 231 -2.56 11.53 -14.82
C ARG A 231 -3.59 10.68 -15.58
N GLY A 232 -3.95 9.53 -15.00
CA GLY A 232 -5.04 8.70 -15.51
C GLY A 232 -4.69 7.91 -16.77
N THR A 233 -3.40 7.81 -17.11
CA THR A 233 -2.94 7.06 -18.29
C THR A 233 -2.30 5.72 -17.95
N GLU A 234 -2.32 5.30 -16.68
CA GLU A 234 -1.84 4.00 -16.20
C GLU A 234 -2.41 2.85 -17.05
N ARG A 235 -1.54 1.98 -17.56
CA ARG A 235 -1.93 0.97 -18.55
C ARG A 235 -1.25 -0.36 -18.26
N ILE A 236 -2.04 -1.43 -18.30
CA ILE A 236 -1.52 -2.81 -18.29
C ILE A 236 -0.90 -3.08 -19.67
N PRO A 237 0.37 -3.51 -19.74
CA PRO A 237 1.05 -3.71 -21.02
C PRO A 237 0.52 -4.93 -21.76
N GLU A 238 0.73 -4.96 -23.08
CA GLU A 238 0.51 -6.15 -23.90
C GLU A 238 1.41 -7.30 -23.44
N ASN A 239 0.95 -8.54 -23.62
CA ASN A 239 1.69 -9.75 -23.24
C ASN A 239 2.14 -9.76 -21.76
N PHE A 240 1.30 -9.23 -20.88
CA PHE A 240 1.52 -9.27 -19.43
C PHE A 240 0.93 -10.54 -18.83
N TYR A 241 1.75 -11.27 -18.06
CA TYR A 241 1.35 -12.49 -17.38
C TYR A 241 1.36 -12.25 -15.87
N ARG A 242 0.20 -12.40 -15.22
CA ARG A 242 0.08 -12.21 -13.77
C ARG A 242 0.79 -13.29 -12.97
N ASN A 243 1.11 -12.94 -11.73
CA ASN A 243 1.55 -13.88 -10.72
C ASN A 243 0.47 -14.97 -10.49
N PRO A 244 0.80 -16.27 -10.51
CA PRO A 244 -0.20 -17.34 -10.43
C PRO A 244 -0.70 -17.65 -9.00
N GLY A 245 -0.09 -17.10 -7.96
CA GLY A 245 -0.43 -17.48 -6.59
C GLY A 245 0.19 -16.61 -5.50
N TRP A 246 0.22 -15.28 -5.70
CA TRP A 246 0.71 -14.37 -4.68
C TRP A 246 -0.41 -13.97 -3.73
N ASP A 247 -0.19 -14.09 -2.43
CA ASP A 247 -1.15 -13.74 -1.38
C ASP A 247 -0.41 -13.25 -0.12
N ALA A 248 -1.13 -13.01 0.97
CA ALA A 248 -0.60 -12.31 2.13
C ALA A 248 0.56 -13.02 2.86
N GLU A 249 0.70 -14.34 2.74
CA GLU A 249 1.86 -15.10 3.22
C GLU A 249 3.19 -14.58 2.66
N ASP A 250 3.19 -14.10 1.42
CA ASP A 250 4.40 -13.74 0.69
C ASP A 250 5.06 -12.47 1.24
N PHE A 251 4.33 -11.71 2.06
CA PHE A 251 4.91 -10.60 2.82
C PHE A 251 5.94 -11.07 3.86
N VAL A 252 5.76 -12.24 4.47
CA VAL A 252 6.61 -12.69 5.58
C VAL A 252 8.08 -12.83 5.18
N PRO A 253 8.45 -13.62 4.15
CA PRO A 253 9.85 -13.75 3.75
C PRO A 253 10.44 -12.40 3.32
N TYR A 254 9.67 -11.54 2.66
CA TYR A 254 10.10 -10.20 2.26
C TYR A 254 10.40 -9.31 3.47
N PHE A 255 9.50 -9.25 4.45
CA PHE A 255 9.72 -8.48 5.67
C PHE A 255 10.93 -8.99 6.45
N VAL A 256 11.17 -10.31 6.49
CA VAL A 256 12.35 -10.89 7.15
C VAL A 256 13.64 -10.48 6.43
N ASP A 257 13.66 -10.51 5.11
CA ASP A 257 14.83 -10.12 4.32
C ASP A 257 15.11 -8.62 4.44
N MET A 258 14.07 -7.79 4.29
CA MET A 258 14.15 -6.35 4.46
C MET A 258 14.59 -5.96 5.88
N TRP A 259 14.10 -6.66 6.92
CA TRP A 259 14.52 -6.45 8.31
C TRP A 259 16.01 -6.74 8.48
N THR A 260 16.49 -7.83 7.85
CA THR A 260 17.88 -8.26 7.97
C THR A 260 18.85 -7.28 7.30
N LYS A 261 18.46 -6.71 6.15
CA LYS A 261 19.30 -5.76 5.39
C LYS A 261 19.16 -4.31 5.86
N TYR A 262 17.94 -3.91 6.22
CA TYR A 262 17.57 -2.53 6.52
C TYR A 262 16.74 -2.41 7.81
N PRO A 263 17.26 -2.87 8.98
CA PRO A 263 16.51 -2.84 10.24
C PRO A 263 16.04 -1.43 10.63
N GLN A 264 16.72 -0.38 10.15
CA GLN A 264 16.33 1.01 10.36
C GLN A 264 14.97 1.39 9.75
N THR A 265 14.49 0.64 8.76
CA THR A 265 13.19 0.89 8.10
C THR A 265 12.00 0.38 8.90
N PHE A 266 12.26 -0.44 9.92
CA PHE A 266 11.23 -1.01 10.80
C PHE A 266 11.12 -0.27 12.14
N ILE A 267 11.79 0.87 12.26
CA ILE A 267 11.71 1.71 13.46
C ILE A 267 10.47 2.58 13.33
N MET A 268 9.47 2.30 14.17
CA MET A 268 8.31 3.18 14.29
C MET A 268 8.69 4.49 14.97
N GLY A 269 8.09 5.60 14.57
CA GLY A 269 8.36 6.91 15.14
C GLY A 269 8.03 8.04 14.18
N GLY A 270 8.68 9.18 14.36
CA GLY A 270 8.51 10.31 13.46
C GLY A 270 9.41 11.49 13.79
N ASN A 271 9.49 12.43 12.86
CA ASN A 271 10.11 13.74 13.09
C ASN A 271 9.25 14.57 14.04
N THR A 272 9.90 15.39 14.87
CA THR A 272 9.29 16.16 15.96
C THR A 272 9.07 17.63 15.59
N GLY A 273 8.73 17.90 14.33
CA GLY A 273 8.42 19.24 13.83
C GLY A 273 9.59 19.96 13.16
N THR A 274 10.74 19.31 13.05
CA THR A 274 11.89 19.75 12.25
C THR A 274 12.47 18.57 11.46
N VAL A 275 13.20 18.82 10.38
CA VAL A 275 13.87 17.75 9.64
C VAL A 275 15.01 17.15 10.48
N ASN A 276 15.36 15.88 10.24
CA ASN A 276 16.41 15.16 10.97
C ASN A 276 16.18 15.13 12.49
N SER A 277 14.92 15.04 12.93
CA SER A 277 14.54 15.03 14.35
C SER A 277 13.75 13.78 14.74
N PHE A 278 14.05 12.67 14.06
CA PHE A 278 13.32 11.42 14.20
C PHE A 278 13.48 10.87 15.62
N VAL A 279 12.36 10.69 16.30
CA VAL A 279 12.28 10.06 17.61
C VAL A 279 11.57 8.71 17.45
N PRO A 280 12.22 7.59 17.83
CA PRO A 280 11.56 6.30 17.84
C PRO A 280 10.40 6.22 18.84
N LEU A 281 9.35 5.51 18.49
CA LEU A 281 8.26 5.15 19.38
C LEU A 281 8.77 4.22 20.48
N ASP A 282 8.54 4.61 21.74
CA ASP A 282 8.73 3.73 22.88
C ASP A 282 7.63 2.65 22.87
N VAL A 283 7.93 1.51 22.22
CA VAL A 283 7.02 0.36 22.10
C VAL A 283 6.61 -0.16 23.47
N ALA A 284 7.52 -0.14 24.46
CA ALA A 284 7.21 -0.60 25.81
C ALA A 284 6.16 0.28 26.46
N ASN A 285 6.32 1.60 26.40
CA ASN A 285 5.30 2.48 26.94
C ASN A 285 3.99 2.42 26.13
N PHE A 286 4.09 2.41 24.80
CA PHE A 286 2.95 2.37 23.88
C PHE A 286 2.06 1.14 24.11
N THR A 287 2.66 -0.01 24.39
CA THR A 287 1.95 -1.29 24.62
C THR A 287 1.75 -1.63 26.10
N ASN A 288 1.99 -0.68 27.00
CA ASN A 288 1.93 -0.89 28.45
C ASN A 288 2.80 -2.08 28.95
N GLY A 289 3.94 -2.30 28.29
CA GLY A 289 4.95 -3.30 28.63
C GLY A 289 4.72 -4.69 28.03
N VAL A 290 3.66 -4.90 27.22
CA VAL A 290 3.39 -6.20 26.57
C VAL A 290 4.47 -6.54 25.54
N TYR A 291 4.89 -5.53 24.77
CA TYR A 291 5.98 -5.64 23.81
C TYR A 291 7.06 -4.61 24.13
N ASN A 292 8.29 -4.87 23.70
CA ASN A 292 9.35 -3.87 23.63
C ASN A 292 10.17 -4.12 22.36
N ALA A 293 11.05 -3.19 22.01
CA ALA A 293 11.82 -3.25 20.78
C ALA A 293 12.61 -4.56 20.61
N GLU A 294 13.18 -5.12 21.69
CA GLU A 294 13.91 -6.39 21.64
C GLU A 294 12.97 -7.58 21.45
N MET A 295 11.83 -7.61 22.14
CA MET A 295 10.82 -8.66 22.00
C MET A 295 10.26 -8.72 20.59
N LEU A 296 10.06 -7.58 19.92
CA LEU A 296 9.56 -7.56 18.54
C LEU A 296 10.44 -8.38 17.60
N LEU A 297 11.74 -8.52 17.89
CA LEU A 297 12.69 -9.23 17.03
C LEU A 297 12.68 -10.76 17.25
N GLN A 298 11.89 -11.23 18.20
CA GLN A 298 11.88 -12.63 18.61
C GLN A 298 10.67 -13.36 18.03
N GLY A 299 10.93 -14.41 17.25
CA GLY A 299 9.90 -15.29 16.71
C GLY A 299 8.83 -14.52 15.92
N ASN A 300 7.57 -14.67 16.33
CA ASN A 300 6.40 -14.07 15.69
C ASN A 300 5.95 -12.76 16.34
N ASN A 301 6.72 -12.19 17.28
CA ASN A 301 6.27 -11.05 18.07
C ASN A 301 6.00 -9.78 17.25
N LEU A 302 6.81 -9.47 16.23
CA LEU A 302 6.53 -8.34 15.33
C LEU A 302 5.19 -8.52 14.60
N ALA A 303 4.93 -9.71 14.04
CA ALA A 303 3.66 -10.02 13.38
C ALA A 303 2.48 -9.93 14.37
N CYS A 304 2.62 -10.50 15.57
CA CYS A 304 1.61 -10.39 16.62
C CYS A 304 1.35 -8.94 17.05
N PHE A 305 2.39 -8.13 17.17
CA PHE A 305 2.29 -6.72 17.53
C PHE A 305 1.60 -5.92 16.43
N LEU A 306 2.02 -6.05 15.17
CA LEU A 306 1.42 -5.35 14.03
C LEU A 306 -0.05 -5.75 13.85
N TYR A 307 -0.35 -7.04 13.98
CA TYR A 307 -1.72 -7.55 13.93
C TYR A 307 -2.60 -6.93 15.02
N GLN A 308 -2.24 -7.13 16.30
CA GLN A 308 -3.07 -6.66 17.42
C GLN A 308 -3.15 -5.14 17.48
N THR A 309 -2.07 -4.43 17.13
CA THR A 309 -2.09 -2.96 17.08
C THR A 309 -3.00 -2.48 15.97
N THR A 310 -2.96 -3.07 14.78
CA THR A 310 -3.89 -2.72 13.69
C THR A 310 -5.35 -2.96 14.11
N GLN A 311 -5.63 -4.07 14.80
CA GLN A 311 -6.97 -4.32 15.37
C GLN A 311 -7.43 -3.25 16.36
N LEU A 312 -6.51 -2.73 17.19
CA LEU A 312 -6.82 -1.71 18.18
C LEU A 312 -6.94 -0.30 17.58
N LEU A 313 -6.21 -0.03 16.49
CA LEU A 313 -6.22 1.27 15.81
C LEU A 313 -7.38 1.44 14.84
N VAL A 314 -7.88 0.34 14.28
CA VAL A 314 -9.04 0.33 13.37
C VAL A 314 -10.33 0.21 14.20
N PRO A 315 -11.23 1.22 14.21
CA PRO A 315 -12.43 1.26 15.04
C PRO A 315 -13.34 0.04 14.86
N SER A 316 -13.80 -0.53 15.97
CA SER A 316 -14.75 -1.65 15.99
C SER A 316 -16.14 -1.34 15.42
N GLN A 317 -16.45 -0.06 15.21
CA GLN A 317 -17.73 0.44 14.67
C GLN A 317 -17.82 0.36 13.14
N LEU A 318 -16.69 0.14 12.48
CA LEU A 318 -16.71 -0.50 11.18
C LEU A 318 -17.38 -1.86 11.42
N ALA A 319 -18.57 -2.11 10.85
CA ALA A 319 -19.17 -3.46 10.82
C ALA A 319 -18.24 -4.49 10.13
N THR A 320 -17.09 -4.01 9.63
CA THR A 320 -15.97 -4.76 9.11
C THR A 320 -14.87 -5.02 10.13
N ALA A 321 -14.97 -4.66 11.41
CA ALA A 321 -13.95 -5.02 12.41
C ALA A 321 -14.03 -6.51 12.73
N GLU A 322 -15.23 -7.08 12.88
CA GLU A 322 -15.41 -8.54 12.92
C GLU A 322 -15.03 -9.18 11.59
N LEU A 323 -15.33 -8.56 10.44
CA LEU A 323 -14.92 -9.10 9.13
C LEU A 323 -13.42 -8.98 8.89
N PHE A 324 -12.78 -7.90 9.33
CA PHE A 324 -11.33 -7.66 9.30
C PHE A 324 -10.63 -8.62 10.25
N VAL A 325 -11.18 -8.81 11.45
CA VAL A 325 -10.73 -9.84 12.39
C VAL A 325 -10.93 -11.22 11.76
N GLN A 326 -12.07 -11.57 11.17
CA GLN A 326 -12.30 -12.88 10.53
C GLN A 326 -11.48 -13.08 9.25
N VAL A 327 -11.20 -12.02 8.49
CA VAL A 327 -10.35 -12.01 7.29
C VAL A 327 -8.91 -12.17 7.70
N VAL A 328 -8.42 -11.39 8.65
CA VAL A 328 -7.04 -11.49 9.12
C VAL A 328 -6.85 -12.78 9.92
N LEU A 329 -7.83 -13.24 10.70
CA LEU A 329 -7.81 -14.56 11.33
C LEU A 329 -7.89 -15.68 10.28
N GLY A 330 -8.71 -15.52 9.24
CA GLY A 330 -8.83 -16.46 8.12
C GLY A 330 -7.53 -16.55 7.30
N LEU A 331 -6.92 -15.40 7.05
CA LEU A 331 -5.63 -15.20 6.38
C LEU A 331 -4.50 -15.81 7.18
N ILE A 332 -4.39 -15.50 8.47
CA ILE A 332 -3.39 -16.13 9.33
C ILE A 332 -3.63 -17.66 9.39
N SER A 333 -4.89 -18.12 9.39
CA SER A 333 -5.18 -19.56 9.35
C SER A 333 -4.88 -20.24 8.01
N SER A 334 -4.99 -19.54 6.87
CA SER A 334 -4.73 -20.09 5.53
C SER A 334 -3.25 -20.22 5.21
N ILE A 335 -2.40 -19.41 5.84
CA ILE A 335 -0.93 -19.48 5.73
C ILE A 335 -0.30 -20.54 6.65
N GLY A 336 -1.10 -21.47 7.17
CA GLY A 336 -0.66 -22.54 8.08
C GLY A 336 -0.42 -22.10 9.54
N PHE A 337 -0.70 -20.84 9.87
CA PHE A 337 -0.57 -20.32 11.22
C PHE A 337 -1.90 -20.45 11.97
N ASN A 338 -2.01 -21.50 12.79
CA ASN A 338 -3.13 -21.61 13.71
C ASN A 338 -2.97 -20.55 14.82
N ILE A 339 -3.88 -19.58 14.88
CA ILE A 339 -3.81 -18.45 15.82
C ILE A 339 -4.10 -18.91 17.25
N ALA A 340 -4.82 -20.01 17.42
CA ALA A 340 -4.90 -20.70 18.71
C ALA A 340 -3.55 -21.28 19.16
N GLN A 341 -2.51 -21.22 18.31
CA GLN A 341 -1.13 -21.64 18.57
C GLN A 341 -0.07 -20.53 18.35
N LEU A 342 -0.43 -19.35 17.84
CA LEU A 342 0.43 -18.18 17.97
C LEU A 342 0.39 -17.81 19.45
N ALA A 343 1.45 -18.14 20.19
CA ALA A 343 1.61 -17.71 21.58
C ALA A 343 1.89 -16.18 21.66
N CYS A 344 1.06 -15.36 20.99
CA CYS A 344 1.15 -13.92 21.01
C CYS A 344 0.87 -13.41 22.43
N PRO A 345 1.80 -12.64 23.03
CA PRO A 345 1.47 -11.83 24.20
C PRO A 345 0.20 -11.00 23.91
N GLN A 346 -0.81 -11.13 24.76
CA GLN A 346 -2.10 -10.47 24.53
C GLN A 346 -1.97 -8.96 24.76
N LEU A 347 -2.33 -8.18 23.75
CA LEU A 347 -2.31 -6.72 23.78
C LEU A 347 -3.76 -6.21 23.88
N GLU A 348 -4.18 -5.83 25.08
CA GLU A 348 -5.56 -5.39 25.35
C GLU A 348 -5.83 -3.94 24.90
N ALA A 349 -4.81 -3.09 24.97
CA ALA A 349 -4.90 -1.67 24.64
C ALA A 349 -3.54 -1.08 24.28
N VAL A 350 -3.57 0.04 23.54
CA VAL A 350 -2.39 0.86 23.25
C VAL A 350 -2.60 2.29 23.75
N LYS A 351 -1.52 2.96 24.14
CA LYS A 351 -1.53 4.36 24.59
C LYS A 351 -1.38 5.32 23.40
N LEU A 352 -2.49 5.62 22.72
CA LEU A 352 -2.50 6.50 21.54
C LEU A 352 -1.93 7.89 21.80
N GLU A 353 -2.04 8.39 23.03
CA GLU A 353 -1.46 9.66 23.45
C GLU A 353 0.07 9.68 23.31
N GLN A 354 0.74 8.52 23.26
CA GLN A 354 2.17 8.45 22.94
C GLN A 354 2.48 8.92 21.52
N LEU A 355 1.51 8.85 20.60
CA LEU A 355 1.68 9.32 19.23
C LEU A 355 1.54 10.85 19.11
N ASP A 356 0.95 11.53 20.11
CA ASP A 356 0.74 12.99 20.07
C ASP A 356 2.05 13.80 20.12
N GLN A 357 3.17 13.16 20.44
CA GLN A 357 4.49 13.76 20.32
C GLN A 357 4.94 13.97 18.86
N TYR A 358 4.31 13.29 17.89
CA TYR A 358 4.63 13.39 16.47
C TYR A 358 3.68 14.37 15.77
N PRO A 359 4.17 15.54 15.32
CA PRO A 359 3.30 16.52 14.68
C PRO A 359 2.66 16.02 13.38
N GLY A 360 3.29 15.09 12.65
CA GLY A 360 2.71 14.43 11.47
C GLY A 360 1.41 13.67 11.77
N TRP A 361 1.43 12.85 12.82
CA TRP A 361 0.25 12.17 13.36
C TRP A 361 -0.82 13.16 13.83
N VAL A 362 -0.43 14.19 14.58
CA VAL A 362 -1.40 15.18 15.09
C VAL A 362 -2.07 15.95 13.94
N ARG A 363 -1.34 16.21 12.85
CA ARG A 363 -1.87 16.88 11.66
C ARG A 363 -2.84 15.99 10.88
N SER A 364 -2.55 14.70 10.70
CA SER A 364 -3.41 13.80 9.92
C SER A 364 -4.79 13.61 10.56
N LYS A 365 -4.88 13.77 11.89
CA LYS A 365 -6.15 13.77 12.61
C LYS A 365 -7.06 14.97 12.30
N LYS A 366 -6.52 16.08 11.83
CA LYS A 366 -7.30 17.32 11.53
C LYS A 366 -7.87 17.35 10.12
N SER A 367 -7.42 16.45 9.26
CA SER A 367 -7.94 16.22 7.90
C SER A 367 -9.13 15.25 7.87
N MET A 368 -9.58 14.75 9.03
CA MET A 368 -10.76 13.89 9.20
C MET A 368 -12.07 14.68 9.30
#